data_AF-A0A973DEC5-F1
#
_entry.id   AF-A0A973DEC5-F1
#
_cell.length_a   1.000
_cell.length_b   1.000
_cell.length_c   1.000
_cell.angle_alpha   90.00
_cell.angle_beta   90.00
_cell.angle_gamma   90.00
#
_symmetry.space_group_name_H-M   'P 1'
#
loop_
_entity.id
_entity.type
_entity.pdbx_description
1 polymer ?
#
loop_
_entity_poly.entity_id
_entity_poly.type
_entity_poly.pdbx_seq_one_letter_code
_entity_poly.pdbx_strand_id
1 'polypeptide(L)'
;MAFTQKSFGPISSHGNSDMPNIWTYRTIDSSTDVTESNYFLSKISNIRSGDYFVLDCSDGAFTANATVTSSAIIVSLSGGLTQEQQATLSHLIYNPTTNTLDADRSIRTILSSLLLGGSFKLSAGADKVFTTNLLTNVDYFSPSSGIKDQSIIGNQGASGITGLSTPVLSDATLFLEANGPEDTSGAVSYEGTNIVPSDVAVFGIKFTFEEPIVNADFLIYEIFAGTDDTGKLIYQQLLSDLSLASGSTFEWDFTTPLFGTNGLQIYTRLSIAKGGEDEPKTTLQVRRSSTMTSRHWVESQFRSWINKDVALVEMLESKYVSSNQPIDLNGVRYAVDTTSSTVTLTVDVNLVRTFFVFDAYKQFDSNSCFIVIGLDTYELDKKEKEYEFSFDGTQWNWFETGKKVKT
;
A
#
# COMPACT_ATOMS: atom_id res chain seq x y z
N MET A 1 -20.62 -48.00 25.07
CA MET A 1 -20.94 -48.86 23.90
C MET A 1 -20.07 -48.41 22.75
N ALA A 2 -19.33 -49.34 22.13
CA ALA A 2 -18.50 -49.03 20.97
C ALA A 2 -19.40 -48.81 19.75
N PHE A 3 -19.26 -47.68 19.06
CA PHE A 3 -19.93 -47.45 17.79
C PHE A 3 -19.02 -47.92 16.66
N THR A 4 -19.44 -48.96 15.94
CA THR A 4 -18.78 -49.40 14.72
C THR A 4 -19.36 -48.59 13.56
N GLN A 5 -18.61 -47.61 13.06
CA GLN A 5 -18.97 -46.87 11.85
C GLN A 5 -18.76 -47.78 10.64
N LYS A 6 -19.84 -48.26 10.02
CA LYS A 6 -19.77 -48.88 8.69
C LYS A 6 -19.86 -47.76 7.64
N SER A 7 -18.73 -47.48 6.99
CA SER A 7 -18.66 -46.67 5.78
C SER A 7 -19.35 -47.41 4.63
N PHE A 8 -20.32 -46.77 3.97
CA PHE A 8 -20.88 -47.24 2.70
C PHE A 8 -20.51 -46.25 1.59
N GLY A 9 -20.14 -46.77 0.43
CA GLY A 9 -19.67 -45.97 -0.71
C GLY A 9 -20.79 -45.16 -1.38
N PRO A 10 -20.41 -44.20 -2.25
CA PRO A 10 -21.37 -43.31 -2.89
C PRO A 10 -22.32 -44.07 -3.82
N ILE A 11 -23.61 -43.75 -3.73
CA ILE A 11 -24.63 -44.23 -4.68
C ILE A 11 -24.51 -43.36 -5.93
N SER A 12 -24.18 -43.95 -7.07
CA SER A 12 -24.05 -43.22 -8.34
C SER A 12 -25.42 -42.73 -8.83
N SER A 13 -25.64 -41.42 -8.87
CA SER A 13 -26.78 -40.82 -9.56
C SER A 13 -26.52 -40.82 -11.07
N HIS A 14 -27.27 -41.62 -11.84
CA HIS A 14 -27.38 -41.40 -13.28
C HIS A 14 -28.28 -40.18 -13.52
N GLY A 15 -27.78 -39.24 -14.32
CA GLY A 15 -28.34 -37.91 -14.52
C GLY A 15 -29.79 -37.92 -15.00
N ASN A 16 -30.65 -37.22 -14.26
CA ASN A 16 -31.86 -36.63 -14.80
C ASN A 16 -32.22 -35.41 -13.95
N SER A 17 -32.21 -34.23 -14.54
CA SER A 17 -32.22 -32.92 -13.86
C SER A 17 -33.60 -32.45 -13.36
N ASP A 18 -34.64 -33.27 -13.45
CA ASP A 18 -36.04 -32.87 -13.18
C ASP A 18 -36.76 -33.71 -12.11
N MET A 19 -36.04 -34.37 -11.21
CA MET A 19 -36.66 -35.02 -10.04
C MET A 19 -36.53 -34.12 -8.81
N PRO A 20 -37.61 -33.84 -8.05
CA PRO A 20 -37.49 -33.17 -6.76
C PRO A 20 -36.67 -34.05 -5.81
N ASN A 21 -35.72 -33.44 -5.11
CA ASN A 21 -34.79 -34.09 -4.16
C ASN A 21 -35.46 -35.25 -3.41
N ILE A 22 -35.05 -36.48 -3.74
CA ILE A 22 -35.52 -37.68 -3.07
C ILE A 22 -34.70 -37.81 -1.79
N TRP A 23 -35.35 -37.62 -0.65
CA TRP A 23 -34.74 -37.80 0.67
C TRP A 23 -34.99 -39.22 1.15
N THR A 24 -33.91 -39.95 1.46
CA THR A 24 -34.00 -41.26 2.09
C THR A 24 -33.79 -41.08 3.59
N TYR A 25 -34.68 -41.61 4.44
CA TYR A 25 -34.45 -41.66 5.88
C TYR A 25 -34.38 -43.11 6.34
N ARG A 26 -33.62 -43.35 7.42
CA ARG A 26 -33.50 -44.65 8.07
C ARG A 26 -33.91 -44.50 9.52
N THR A 27 -34.85 -45.30 9.99
CA THR A 27 -35.18 -45.41 11.42
C THR A 27 -34.42 -46.61 11.98
N ILE A 28 -33.75 -46.42 13.10
CA ILE A 28 -33.13 -47.52 13.86
C ILE A 28 -33.96 -47.66 15.12
N ASP A 29 -34.88 -48.63 15.14
CA ASP A 29 -35.42 -49.10 16.41
C ASP A 29 -34.40 -50.07 17.03
N SER A 30 -34.43 -50.18 18.35
CA SER A 30 -33.64 -51.07 19.19
C SER A 30 -33.77 -52.58 18.90
N SER A 31 -34.46 -52.97 17.82
CA SER A 31 -34.52 -54.33 17.27
C SER A 31 -34.07 -54.34 15.80
N THR A 32 -33.23 -55.31 15.45
CA THR A 32 -32.37 -55.41 14.26
C THR A 32 -33.03 -55.52 12.87
N ASP A 33 -34.23 -54.99 12.63
CA ASP A 33 -34.84 -54.97 11.29
C ASP A 33 -34.81 -53.57 10.67
N VAL A 34 -34.19 -53.47 9.49
CA VAL A 34 -34.12 -52.24 8.68
C VAL A 34 -35.10 -52.39 7.52
N THR A 35 -36.20 -51.63 7.55
CA THR A 35 -37.10 -51.46 6.42
C THR A 35 -36.78 -50.16 5.70
N GLU A 36 -36.32 -50.23 4.45
CA GLU A 36 -36.16 -49.06 3.59
C GLU A 36 -37.49 -48.70 2.93
N SER A 37 -37.90 -47.43 3.01
CA SER A 37 -39.09 -46.93 2.32
C SER A 37 -38.88 -45.49 1.89
N ASN A 38 -39.10 -45.22 0.60
CA ASN A 38 -38.97 -43.89 0.01
C ASN A 38 -40.27 -43.11 0.23
N TYR A 39 -40.25 -42.04 1.01
CA TYR A 39 -41.42 -41.17 1.19
C TYR A 39 -41.07 -39.70 0.99
N PHE A 40 -42.03 -38.96 0.40
CA PHE A 40 -42.02 -37.50 0.38
C PHE A 40 -42.24 -36.94 1.80
N LEU A 41 -41.59 -35.82 2.12
CA LEU A 41 -41.61 -35.12 3.43
C LEU A 41 -43.01 -34.84 4.01
N SER A 42 -44.07 -34.88 3.20
CA SER A 42 -45.46 -34.60 3.62
C SER A 42 -46.16 -35.74 4.38
N LYS A 43 -45.50 -36.88 4.64
CA LYS A 43 -46.13 -38.07 5.24
C LYS A 43 -45.39 -38.70 6.44
N ILE A 44 -44.53 -37.96 7.14
CA ILE A 44 -43.92 -38.49 8.38
C ILE A 44 -44.88 -38.23 9.55
N SER A 45 -45.52 -39.29 10.06
CA SER A 45 -46.31 -39.27 11.29
C SER A 45 -45.77 -40.30 12.30
N ASN A 46 -45.99 -40.06 13.60
CA ASN A 46 -45.53 -40.87 14.74
C ASN A 46 -44.05 -40.73 15.17
N ILE A 47 -43.47 -39.52 15.13
CA ILE A 47 -42.16 -39.26 15.72
C ILE A 47 -42.29 -39.16 17.24
N ARG A 48 -41.47 -39.91 17.99
CA ARG A 48 -41.43 -39.88 19.46
C ARG A 48 -40.31 -38.96 19.95
N SER A 49 -40.47 -38.42 21.16
CA SER A 49 -39.42 -37.65 21.82
C SER A 49 -38.20 -38.57 22.07
N GLY A 50 -37.05 -38.24 21.47
CA GLY A 50 -35.81 -39.03 21.57
C GLY A 50 -35.40 -39.73 20.27
N ASP A 51 -36.21 -39.67 19.23
CA ASP A 51 -35.84 -40.14 17.90
C ASP A 51 -34.79 -39.20 17.26
N TYR A 52 -33.79 -39.76 16.58
CA TYR A 52 -32.80 -39.02 15.80
C TYR A 52 -33.00 -39.29 14.31
N PHE A 53 -32.90 -38.24 13.50
CA PHE A 53 -32.90 -38.34 12.04
C PHE A 53 -31.56 -37.85 11.50
N VAL A 54 -31.03 -38.55 10.50
CA VAL A 54 -29.91 -38.08 9.69
C VAL A 54 -30.48 -37.68 8.34
N LEU A 55 -30.38 -36.40 8.00
CA LEU A 55 -30.67 -35.91 6.66
C LEU A 55 -29.36 -35.97 5.88
N ASP A 56 -29.23 -36.98 5.03
CA ASP A 56 -28.09 -37.08 4.13
C ASP A 56 -28.44 -36.32 2.84
N CYS A 57 -27.72 -35.23 2.55
CA CYS A 57 -27.80 -34.60 1.24
C CYS A 57 -26.71 -35.23 0.36
N SER A 58 -27.08 -35.62 -0.86
CA SER A 58 -26.19 -36.33 -1.80
C SER A 58 -24.89 -35.59 -2.15
N ASP A 59 -24.80 -34.31 -1.77
CA ASP A 59 -23.73 -33.41 -2.19
C ASP A 59 -22.70 -33.16 -1.06
N GLY A 60 -22.79 -33.87 0.06
CA GLY A 60 -21.70 -34.03 1.04
C GLY A 60 -21.27 -32.78 1.82
N ALA A 61 -21.97 -31.65 1.70
CA ALA A 61 -21.49 -30.36 2.21
C ALA A 61 -22.14 -29.85 3.51
N PHE A 62 -23.12 -30.56 4.08
CA PHE A 62 -23.81 -30.08 5.29
C PHE A 62 -24.03 -31.17 6.33
N THR A 63 -23.63 -30.89 7.57
CA THR A 63 -24.10 -31.62 8.75
C THR A 63 -25.21 -30.80 9.39
N ALA A 64 -26.46 -31.23 9.26
CA ALA A 64 -27.58 -30.57 9.91
C ALA A 64 -27.91 -31.31 11.22
N ASN A 65 -27.91 -30.58 12.35
CA ASN A 65 -28.43 -31.09 13.61
C ASN A 65 -29.93 -30.77 13.68
N ALA A 66 -30.77 -31.79 13.65
CA ALA A 66 -32.22 -31.66 13.83
C ALA A 66 -32.58 -31.97 15.28
N THR A 67 -33.26 -31.04 15.96
CA THR A 67 -33.87 -31.30 17.27
C THR A 67 -35.38 -31.36 17.10
N VAL A 68 -35.98 -32.48 17.48
CA VAL A 68 -37.43 -32.65 17.47
C VAL A 68 -38.00 -32.16 18.80
N THR A 69 -38.83 -31.14 18.75
CA THR A 69 -39.67 -30.72 19.89
C THR A 69 -41.07 -31.31 19.75
N SER A 70 -41.89 -31.22 20.78
CA SER A 70 -43.29 -31.70 20.76
C SER A 70 -44.17 -31.09 19.66
N SER A 71 -43.72 -30.02 19.02
CA SER A 71 -44.53 -29.19 18.13
C SER A 71 -43.88 -28.88 16.78
N ALA A 72 -42.56 -29.08 16.64
CA ALA A 72 -41.82 -28.75 15.42
C ALA A 72 -40.46 -29.46 15.34
N ILE A 73 -39.99 -29.67 14.12
CA ILE A 73 -38.61 -30.05 13.81
C ILE A 73 -37.84 -28.76 13.49
N ILE A 74 -36.83 -28.42 14.28
CA ILE A 74 -35.93 -27.30 14.00
C ILE A 74 -34.67 -27.85 13.36
N VAL A 75 -34.43 -27.50 12.10
CA VAL A 75 -33.21 -27.84 11.37
C VAL A 75 -32.29 -26.62 11.41
N SER A 76 -31.18 -26.73 12.14
CA SER A 76 -30.13 -25.70 12.13
C SER A 76 -29.03 -26.11 11.16
N LEU A 77 -28.86 -25.33 10.10
CA LEU A 77 -27.76 -25.50 9.14
C LEU A 77 -26.50 -24.85 9.74
N SER A 78 -25.60 -25.65 10.30
CA SER A 78 -24.27 -25.19 10.70
C SER A 78 -23.32 -25.36 9.50
N GLY A 79 -22.89 -24.24 8.90
CA GLY A 79 -21.93 -24.23 7.79
C GLY A 79 -22.08 -23.08 6.78
N GLY A 80 -23.11 -22.23 6.91
CA GLY A 80 -23.26 -21.04 6.05
C GLY A 80 -22.34 -19.90 6.45
N LEU A 81 -22.05 -19.01 5.49
CA LEU A 81 -21.41 -17.71 5.78
C LEU A 81 -22.19 -16.98 6.88
N THR A 82 -21.49 -16.33 7.80
CA THR A 82 -22.13 -15.43 8.75
C THR A 82 -22.79 -14.27 8.01
N GLN A 83 -23.76 -13.60 8.65
CA GLN A 83 -24.44 -12.45 8.05
C GLN A 83 -23.44 -11.34 7.66
N GLU A 84 -22.40 -11.13 8.48
CA GLU A 84 -21.34 -10.16 8.20
C GLU A 84 -20.48 -10.58 7.00
N GLN A 85 -20.13 -11.87 6.90
CA GLN A 85 -19.40 -12.40 5.74
C GLN A 85 -20.24 -12.27 4.46
N GLN A 86 -21.53 -12.55 4.52
CA GLN A 86 -22.43 -12.41 3.38
C GLN A 86 -22.59 -10.96 2.95
N ALA A 87 -22.72 -10.03 3.90
CA ALA A 87 -22.77 -8.59 3.63
C ALA A 87 -21.45 -8.12 2.97
N THR A 88 -20.31 -8.57 3.47
CA THR A 88 -19.00 -8.21 2.91
C THR A 88 -18.83 -8.73 1.49
N LEU A 89 -19.14 -10.01 1.24
CA LEU A 89 -18.99 -10.63 -0.08
C LEU A 89 -20.02 -10.12 -1.11
N SER A 90 -21.14 -9.52 -0.67
CA SER A 90 -22.13 -8.92 -1.58
C SER A 90 -21.58 -7.74 -2.39
N HIS A 91 -20.46 -7.15 -1.96
CA HIS A 91 -19.76 -6.08 -2.66
C HIS A 91 -18.77 -6.58 -3.72
N LEU A 92 -18.54 -7.89 -3.83
CA LEU A 92 -17.63 -8.52 -4.79
C LEU A 92 -18.43 -9.36 -5.79
N ILE A 93 -18.50 -8.90 -7.03
CA ILE A 93 -19.30 -9.48 -8.10
C ILE A 93 -18.37 -10.15 -9.10
N TYR A 94 -18.45 -11.47 -9.23
CA TYR A 94 -17.72 -12.17 -10.29
C TYR A 94 -18.42 -11.98 -11.64
N ASN A 95 -17.71 -11.42 -12.61
CA ASN A 95 -18.15 -11.23 -13.98
C ASN A 95 -17.57 -12.34 -14.88
N PRO A 96 -18.37 -13.36 -15.25
CA PRO A 96 -17.87 -14.51 -16.01
C PRO A 96 -17.55 -14.16 -17.48
N THR A 97 -18.05 -13.04 -18.02
CA THR A 97 -17.79 -12.64 -19.40
C THR A 97 -16.40 -12.03 -19.56
N THR A 98 -15.98 -11.20 -18.60
CA THR A 98 -14.65 -10.59 -18.57
C THR A 98 -13.65 -11.40 -17.77
N ASN A 99 -14.11 -12.42 -17.02
CA ASN A 99 -13.33 -13.17 -16.06
C ASN A 99 -12.68 -12.25 -15.00
N THR A 100 -13.45 -11.28 -14.50
CA THR A 100 -13.02 -10.29 -13.50
C THR A 100 -13.86 -10.40 -12.23
N LEU A 101 -13.29 -9.94 -11.11
CA LEU A 101 -14.01 -9.69 -9.87
C LEU A 101 -14.20 -8.18 -9.73
N ASP A 102 -15.43 -7.71 -9.86
CA ASP A 102 -15.78 -6.30 -9.81
C ASP A 102 -16.23 -5.94 -8.40
N ALA A 103 -15.79 -4.79 -7.88
CA ALA A 103 -16.18 -4.30 -6.56
C ALA A 103 -16.97 -3.00 -6.67
N ASP A 104 -18.13 -2.91 -6.01
CA ASP A 104 -18.95 -1.67 -5.97
C ASP A 104 -18.56 -0.74 -4.80
N ARG A 105 -17.52 -1.12 -4.06
CA ARG A 105 -16.89 -0.36 -2.98
C ARG A 105 -15.38 -0.38 -3.14
N SER A 106 -14.71 0.65 -2.63
CA SER A 106 -13.25 0.68 -2.58
C SER A 106 -12.72 -0.42 -1.67
N ILE A 107 -11.72 -1.16 -2.15
CA ILE A 107 -10.98 -2.13 -1.33
C ILE A 107 -9.85 -1.39 -0.62
N ARG A 108 -9.89 -1.40 0.72
CA ARG A 108 -8.77 -0.94 1.55
C ARG A 108 -8.07 -2.16 2.11
N THR A 109 -6.78 -2.30 1.82
CA THR A 109 -5.93 -3.28 2.50
C THR A 109 -5.40 -2.64 3.79
N ILE A 110 -5.52 -3.35 4.91
CA ILE A 110 -4.86 -2.98 6.18
C ILE A 110 -3.40 -3.42 6.12
N LEU A 111 -3.14 -4.53 5.43
CA LEU A 111 -1.80 -4.96 5.07
C LEU A 111 -1.18 -3.96 4.11
N SER A 112 0.12 -3.75 4.30
CA SER A 112 0.93 -2.82 3.53
C SER A 112 1.11 -3.22 2.07
N SER A 113 0.43 -4.25 1.55
CA SER A 113 0.62 -4.72 0.17
C SER A 113 -0.60 -5.36 -0.52
N LEU A 114 -0.62 -5.23 -1.86
CA LEU A 114 -1.55 -5.88 -2.80
C LEU A 114 -0.75 -6.66 -3.85
N LEU A 115 -1.06 -7.96 -4.04
CA LEU A 115 -0.43 -8.81 -5.05
C LEU A 115 -1.13 -8.68 -6.41
N LEU A 116 -0.34 -8.54 -7.47
CA LEU A 116 -0.80 -8.38 -8.85
C LEU A 116 -0.23 -9.51 -9.74
N GLY A 117 -1.10 -10.41 -10.19
CA GLY A 117 -0.74 -11.47 -11.15
C GLY A 117 0.40 -12.40 -10.70
N GLY A 118 0.67 -12.49 -9.39
CA GLY A 118 1.76 -13.28 -8.81
C GLY A 118 3.18 -12.79 -9.10
N SER A 119 3.34 -11.74 -9.92
CA SER A 119 4.66 -11.24 -10.36
C SER A 119 5.01 -9.90 -9.73
N PHE A 120 4.00 -9.12 -9.33
CA PHE A 120 4.20 -7.82 -8.73
C PHE A 120 3.47 -7.71 -7.40
N LYS A 121 4.01 -6.89 -6.49
CA LYS A 121 3.38 -6.52 -5.23
C LYS A 121 3.42 -5.00 -5.12
N LEU A 122 2.27 -4.35 -5.05
CA LEU A 122 2.19 -2.94 -4.68
C LEU A 122 2.24 -2.84 -3.17
N SER A 123 3.17 -2.07 -2.62
CA SER A 123 3.30 -1.91 -1.17
C SER A 123 3.32 -0.44 -0.76
N ALA A 124 2.84 -0.12 0.43
CA ALA A 124 2.91 1.22 1.01
C ALA A 124 3.86 1.23 2.22
N GLY A 125 4.90 2.07 2.17
CA GLY A 125 5.79 2.35 3.29
C GLY A 125 5.51 3.72 3.86
N ALA A 126 4.33 3.89 4.48
CA ALA A 126 3.78 5.16 4.93
C ALA A 126 3.58 6.19 3.79
N ASP A 127 4.53 7.10 3.57
CA ASP A 127 4.38 8.23 2.61
C ASP A 127 4.68 7.84 1.15
N LYS A 128 5.21 6.64 0.91
CA LYS A 128 5.63 6.18 -0.43
C LYS A 128 5.02 4.83 -0.79
N VAL A 129 4.78 4.65 -2.09
CA VAL A 129 4.28 3.40 -2.68
C VAL A 129 5.39 2.77 -3.52
N PHE A 130 5.54 1.47 -3.38
CA PHE A 130 6.55 0.64 -4.05
C PHE A 130 5.86 -0.35 -4.96
N THR A 131 6.52 -0.65 -6.09
CA THR A 131 6.21 -1.84 -6.87
C THR A 131 7.35 -2.83 -6.68
N THR A 132 7.11 -3.92 -5.97
CA THR A 132 8.06 -5.04 -5.87
C THR A 132 7.88 -5.95 -7.06
N ASN A 133 8.96 -6.25 -7.77
CA ASN A 133 9.00 -7.39 -8.69
C ASN A 133 9.35 -8.64 -7.89
N LEU A 134 8.42 -9.59 -7.79
CA LEU A 134 8.58 -10.80 -6.98
C LEU A 134 9.53 -11.84 -7.61
N LEU A 135 9.84 -11.71 -8.91
CA LEU A 135 10.82 -12.58 -9.57
C LEU A 135 12.26 -12.16 -9.27
N THR A 136 12.51 -10.86 -9.18
CA THR A 136 13.85 -10.30 -8.89
C THR A 136 14.02 -9.88 -7.43
N ASN A 137 12.93 -9.82 -6.67
CA ASN A 137 12.85 -9.26 -5.32
C ASN A 137 13.43 -7.83 -5.24
N VAL A 138 13.12 -7.01 -6.25
CA VAL A 138 13.55 -5.61 -6.31
C VAL A 138 12.32 -4.71 -6.13
N ASP A 139 12.45 -3.75 -5.22
CA ASP A 139 11.48 -2.67 -5.02
C ASP A 139 11.82 -1.48 -5.92
N TYR A 140 10.81 -1.02 -6.67
CA TYR A 140 10.93 0.14 -7.54
C TYR A 140 10.10 1.30 -7.00
N PHE A 141 10.71 2.49 -6.99
CA PHE A 141 10.00 3.75 -6.86
C PHE A 141 9.37 4.10 -8.20
N SER A 142 8.09 4.44 -8.17
CA SER A 142 7.44 5.09 -9.31
C SER A 142 7.67 6.60 -9.20
N PRO A 143 8.29 7.25 -10.20
CA PRO A 143 8.26 8.71 -10.30
C PRO A 143 6.80 9.18 -10.24
N SER A 144 6.56 10.26 -9.50
CA SER A 144 5.21 10.77 -9.29
C SER A 144 5.16 12.28 -9.46
N SER A 145 4.06 12.73 -10.06
CA SER A 145 3.57 14.10 -10.01
C SER A 145 2.24 14.08 -9.26
N GLY A 146 1.72 15.26 -8.90
CA GLY A 146 0.57 15.36 -8.03
C GLY A 146 -0.26 16.60 -8.30
N ILE A 147 -1.51 16.53 -7.84
CA ILE A 147 -2.47 17.62 -7.91
C ILE A 147 -2.99 17.81 -6.48
N LYS A 148 -2.82 19.02 -5.94
CA LYS A 148 -3.35 19.40 -4.63
C LYS A 148 -4.88 19.47 -4.68
N ASP A 149 -5.53 19.52 -3.53
CA ASP A 149 -6.99 19.64 -3.44
C ASP A 149 -7.52 20.82 -4.27
N GLN A 150 -8.26 20.48 -5.33
CA GLN A 150 -8.81 21.42 -6.31
C GLN A 150 -10.04 22.19 -5.80
N SER A 151 -10.59 21.80 -4.66
CA SER A 151 -11.65 22.57 -4.00
C SER A 151 -11.14 23.92 -3.46
N ILE A 152 -9.83 24.04 -3.25
CA ILE A 152 -9.16 25.25 -2.78
C ILE A 152 -8.80 26.13 -3.98
N ILE A 153 -9.32 27.36 -4.05
CA ILE A 153 -9.13 28.29 -5.20
C ILE A 153 -7.63 28.48 -5.54
N GLY A 154 -6.77 28.61 -4.52
CA GLY A 154 -5.33 28.77 -4.71
C GLY A 154 -4.61 27.57 -5.35
N ASN A 155 -5.26 26.41 -5.43
CA ASN A 155 -4.74 25.19 -6.06
C ASN A 155 -5.30 24.96 -7.47
N GLN A 156 -6.19 25.82 -7.99
CA GLN A 156 -6.82 25.60 -9.30
C GLN A 156 -5.93 26.04 -10.49
N GLY A 157 -4.78 26.66 -10.20
CA GLY A 157 -3.76 27.02 -11.20
C GLY A 157 -2.49 26.17 -11.06
N ALA A 158 -1.40 26.64 -11.67
CA ALA A 158 -0.10 25.97 -11.65
C ALA A 158 0.43 25.65 -10.23
N SER A 159 0.12 26.48 -9.25
CA SER A 159 0.44 26.27 -7.83
C SER A 159 -0.19 25.02 -7.21
N GLY A 160 -1.23 24.48 -7.83
CA GLY A 160 -1.88 23.23 -7.47
C GLY A 160 -1.17 21.98 -7.97
N ILE A 161 -0.20 22.12 -8.86
CA ILE A 161 0.51 20.99 -9.49
C ILE A 161 1.84 20.79 -8.77
N THR A 162 2.20 19.54 -8.48
CA THR A 162 3.55 19.18 -8.04
C THR A 162 4.29 18.50 -9.19
N GLY A 163 5.51 18.96 -9.45
CA GLY A 163 6.35 18.44 -10.53
C GLY A 163 6.68 16.96 -10.39
N LEU A 164 7.14 16.36 -11.50
CA LEU A 164 7.56 14.97 -11.53
C LEU A 164 8.84 14.80 -10.71
N SER A 165 8.79 13.99 -9.66
CA SER A 165 9.95 13.71 -8.82
C SER A 165 9.98 12.26 -8.38
N THR A 166 11.17 11.81 -7.94
CA THR A 166 11.38 10.48 -7.38
C THR A 166 12.29 10.59 -6.14
N PRO A 167 12.04 9.79 -5.09
CA PRO A 167 12.93 9.75 -3.94
C PRO A 167 14.28 9.11 -4.31
N VAL A 168 15.36 9.71 -3.82
CA VAL A 168 16.72 9.19 -3.92
C VAL A 168 17.28 9.05 -2.52
N LEU A 169 17.69 7.82 -2.19
CA LEU A 169 18.28 7.47 -0.91
C LEU A 169 19.76 7.88 -0.85
N SER A 170 20.25 8.19 0.34
CA SER A 170 21.69 8.29 0.60
C SER A 170 22.38 6.93 0.50
N ASP A 171 23.67 6.94 0.19
CA ASP A 171 24.47 5.71 0.11
C ASP A 171 24.73 5.09 1.49
N ALA A 172 24.94 5.94 2.51
CA ALA A 172 25.25 5.51 3.86
C ALA A 172 23.98 5.09 4.62
N THR A 173 24.03 3.90 5.22
CA THR A 173 23.09 3.47 6.26
C THR A 173 23.54 4.07 7.60
N LEU A 174 22.58 4.62 8.34
CA LEU A 174 22.76 5.24 9.64
C LEU A 174 21.93 4.50 10.70
N PHE A 175 22.36 4.63 11.95
CA PHE A 175 21.68 4.05 13.11
C PHE A 175 21.34 5.16 14.10
N LEU A 176 20.16 5.11 14.69
CA LEU A 176 19.71 6.10 15.67
C LEU A 176 18.99 5.43 16.83
N GLU A 177 19.52 5.64 18.04
CA GLU A 177 18.83 5.33 19.29
C GLU A 177 17.85 6.46 19.63
N ALA A 178 16.62 6.37 19.12
CA ALA A 178 15.65 7.48 19.17
C ALA A 178 15.35 7.95 20.59
N ASN A 179 15.37 7.03 21.56
CA ASN A 179 15.04 7.30 22.96
C ASN A 179 16.28 7.33 23.88
N GLY A 180 17.50 7.34 23.33
CA GLY A 180 18.75 7.17 24.08
C GLY A 180 19.07 5.69 24.38
N PRO A 181 20.16 5.41 25.11
CA PRO A 181 20.75 4.07 25.21
C PRO A 181 19.92 3.09 26.06
N GLU A 182 20.10 1.80 25.79
CA GLU A 182 19.43 0.69 26.47
C GLU A 182 19.68 0.74 28.00
N ASP A 183 18.65 0.51 28.81
CA ASP A 183 18.84 0.27 30.24
C ASP A 183 19.38 -1.15 30.49
N THR A 184 19.96 -1.38 31.66
CA THR A 184 20.40 -2.71 32.11
C THR A 184 19.22 -3.60 32.52
N SER A 185 18.09 -3.01 32.88
CA SER A 185 16.88 -3.72 33.28
C SER A 185 15.64 -2.82 33.20
N GLY A 186 14.46 -3.43 33.22
CA GLY A 186 13.19 -2.74 33.30
C GLY A 186 12.37 -2.84 32.02
N ALA A 187 11.08 -3.08 32.20
CA ALA A 187 10.13 -3.28 31.12
C ALA A 187 9.21 -2.06 30.96
N VAL A 188 8.87 -1.77 29.71
CA VAL A 188 7.88 -0.78 29.31
C VAL A 188 7.18 -1.27 28.04
N SER A 189 5.94 -0.84 27.83
CA SER A 189 5.22 -1.08 26.59
C SER A 189 5.97 -0.51 25.39
N TYR A 190 6.08 -1.29 24.30
CA TYR A 190 6.50 -0.78 23.00
C TYR A 190 5.36 0.00 22.37
N GLU A 191 5.18 1.23 22.85
CA GLU A 191 4.29 2.19 22.23
C GLU A 191 4.75 3.62 22.47
N GLY A 192 4.29 4.53 21.62
CA GLY A 192 4.41 5.95 21.88
C GLY A 192 4.48 6.82 20.64
N THR A 193 4.28 8.11 20.88
CA THR A 193 4.40 9.16 19.87
C THR A 193 5.87 9.48 19.59
N ASN A 194 6.21 9.61 18.32
CA ASN A 194 7.52 10.05 17.82
C ASN A 194 7.34 11.18 16.82
N ILE A 195 8.34 12.07 16.74
CA ILE A 195 8.44 13.08 15.68
C ILE A 195 9.56 12.62 14.76
N VAL A 196 9.28 12.52 13.46
CA VAL A 196 10.28 12.17 12.46
C VAL A 196 11.31 13.31 12.37
N PRO A 197 12.61 13.06 12.67
CA PRO A 197 13.59 14.14 12.87
C PRO A 197 14.16 14.73 11.57
N SER A 198 14.02 14.03 10.45
CA SER A 198 14.46 14.42 9.11
C SER A 198 13.79 13.53 8.07
N ASP A 199 13.94 13.83 6.78
CA ASP A 199 13.46 12.95 5.72
C ASP A 199 14.27 11.64 5.71
N VAL A 200 13.65 10.56 6.20
CA VAL A 200 14.30 9.25 6.41
C VAL A 200 13.48 8.09 5.85
N ALA A 201 14.20 7.08 5.36
CA ALA A 201 13.68 5.78 5.00
C ALA A 201 14.21 4.77 6.01
N VAL A 202 13.35 4.23 6.87
CA VAL A 202 13.72 3.27 7.92
C VAL A 202 13.59 1.85 7.37
N PHE A 203 14.66 1.07 7.48
CA PHE A 203 14.75 -0.30 6.95
C PHE A 203 14.51 -1.36 8.00
N GLY A 204 14.76 -1.03 9.27
CA GLY A 204 14.54 -1.95 10.37
C GLY A 204 14.68 -1.27 11.72
N ILE A 205 14.33 -2.01 12.75
CA ILE A 205 14.43 -1.59 14.15
C ILE A 205 15.08 -2.70 14.97
N LYS A 206 15.77 -2.31 16.03
CA LYS A 206 16.36 -3.23 16.99
C LYS A 206 15.93 -2.87 18.40
N PHE A 207 15.48 -3.86 19.14
CA PHE A 207 14.97 -3.70 20.51
C PHE A 207 15.17 -5.00 21.30
N THR A 208 14.97 -4.94 22.62
CA THR A 208 15.11 -6.11 23.51
C THR A 208 13.76 -6.46 24.13
N PHE A 209 13.38 -7.74 24.02
CA PHE A 209 12.16 -8.26 24.62
C PHE A 209 12.27 -8.32 26.16
N GLU A 210 11.18 -8.04 26.87
CA GLU A 210 11.09 -8.25 28.33
C GLU A 210 10.12 -9.38 28.70
N GLU A 211 9.44 -9.94 27.70
CA GLU A 211 8.61 -11.13 27.83
C GLU A 211 9.03 -12.20 26.80
N PRO A 212 8.88 -13.49 27.12
CA PRO A 212 9.23 -14.56 26.17
C PRO A 212 8.26 -14.59 24.99
N ILE A 213 8.80 -14.93 23.82
CA ILE A 213 8.07 -15.14 22.56
C ILE A 213 8.16 -16.62 22.22
N VAL A 214 7.04 -17.24 21.88
CA VAL A 214 6.98 -18.64 21.42
C VAL A 214 6.46 -18.72 19.99
N ASN A 215 6.75 -19.81 19.29
CA ASN A 215 6.46 -19.92 17.85
C ASN A 215 4.98 -19.71 17.47
N ALA A 216 4.06 -19.96 18.39
CA ALA A 216 2.63 -19.76 18.18
C ALA A 216 2.18 -18.29 18.33
N ASP A 217 3.05 -17.41 18.79
CA ASP A 217 2.75 -15.99 18.98
C ASP A 217 2.91 -15.22 17.66
N PHE A 218 2.09 -14.19 17.51
CA PHE A 218 2.17 -13.25 16.39
C PHE A 218 2.54 -11.87 16.92
N LEU A 219 3.58 -11.29 16.34
CA LEU A 219 3.97 -9.90 16.57
C LEU A 219 3.40 -9.01 15.46
N ILE A 220 2.85 -7.87 15.84
CA ILE A 220 2.21 -6.93 14.93
C ILE A 220 2.79 -5.54 15.17
N TYR A 221 3.62 -5.08 14.24
CA TYR A 221 4.16 -3.73 14.25
C TYR A 221 3.25 -2.79 13.46
N GLU A 222 2.79 -1.72 14.11
CA GLU A 222 1.81 -0.77 13.58
C GLU A 222 2.33 0.67 13.68
N ILE A 223 2.04 1.47 12.66
CA ILE A 223 2.25 2.92 12.68
C ILE A 223 0.96 3.64 12.31
N PHE A 224 0.59 4.60 13.14
CA PHE A 224 -0.54 5.49 12.94
C PHE A 224 -0.05 6.92 12.70
N ALA A 225 -0.68 7.63 11.78
CA ALA A 225 -0.46 9.06 11.60
C ALA A 225 -1.09 9.84 12.77
N GLY A 226 -0.31 10.64 13.48
CA GLY A 226 -0.77 11.42 14.64
C GLY A 226 -0.07 11.03 15.94
N THR A 227 -0.75 11.25 17.07
CA THR A 227 -0.18 11.09 18.41
C THR A 227 -0.69 9.85 19.15
N ASP A 228 -1.68 9.15 18.62
CA ASP A 228 -2.31 7.96 19.20
C ASP A 228 -2.74 6.96 18.11
N ASP A 229 -3.40 5.88 18.51
CA ASP A 229 -3.90 4.81 17.65
C ASP A 229 -5.29 5.09 17.05
N THR A 230 -5.86 6.27 17.28
CA THR A 230 -7.13 6.70 16.66
C THR A 230 -6.91 7.29 15.25
N GLY A 231 -5.65 7.63 14.95
CA GLY A 231 -5.23 8.12 13.64
C GLY A 231 -5.33 7.09 12.52
N LYS A 232 -5.00 7.52 11.31
CA LYS A 232 -4.95 6.62 10.15
C LYS A 232 -3.78 5.64 10.32
N LEU A 233 -4.07 4.33 10.34
CA LEU A 233 -3.03 3.31 10.18
C LEU A 233 -2.36 3.48 8.81
N ILE A 234 -1.06 3.75 8.82
CA ILE A 234 -0.23 4.02 7.64
C ILE A 234 0.78 2.90 7.33
N TYR A 235 1.01 1.99 8.29
CA TYR A 235 1.85 0.81 8.09
C TYR A 235 1.49 -0.30 9.06
N GLN A 236 1.55 -1.54 8.57
CA GLN A 236 1.48 -2.75 9.38
C GLN A 236 2.40 -3.85 8.82
N GLN A 237 3.16 -4.50 9.70
CA GLN A 237 3.86 -5.75 9.37
C GLN A 237 3.64 -6.78 10.49
N LEU A 238 3.38 -8.02 10.08
CA LEU A 238 3.24 -9.15 10.98
C LEU A 238 4.51 -10.00 10.93
N LEU A 239 4.80 -10.66 12.04
CA LEU A 239 5.87 -11.63 12.16
C LEU A 239 5.39 -12.78 13.07
N SER A 240 5.68 -14.02 12.67
CA SER A 240 5.32 -15.25 13.39
C SER A 240 6.54 -16.17 13.49
N ASP A 241 6.36 -17.35 14.10
CA ASP A 241 7.35 -18.42 14.12
C ASP A 241 8.69 -18.04 14.78
N LEU A 242 8.63 -17.14 15.77
CA LEU A 242 9.77 -16.79 16.61
C LEU A 242 9.78 -17.57 17.92
N SER A 243 10.97 -17.96 18.38
CA SER A 243 11.20 -18.46 19.74
C SER A 243 12.34 -17.69 20.37
N LEU A 244 12.00 -16.79 21.30
CA LEU A 244 12.96 -15.89 21.95
C LEU A 244 12.69 -15.85 23.46
N ALA A 245 13.75 -16.00 24.25
CA ALA A 245 13.66 -15.79 25.69
C ALA A 245 13.51 -14.29 26.01
N SER A 246 12.89 -13.98 27.15
CA SER A 246 12.94 -12.61 27.72
C SER A 246 14.41 -12.18 27.88
N GLY A 247 14.67 -10.92 27.58
CA GLY A 247 16.00 -10.32 27.55
C GLY A 247 16.78 -10.52 26.25
N SER A 248 16.22 -11.24 25.27
CA SER A 248 16.82 -11.37 23.93
C SER A 248 16.67 -10.08 23.13
N THR A 249 17.77 -9.58 22.56
CA THR A 249 17.75 -8.52 21.55
C THR A 249 17.37 -9.10 20.19
N PHE A 250 16.54 -8.36 19.45
CA PHE A 250 16.05 -8.75 18.15
C PHE A 250 16.13 -7.59 17.17
N GLU A 251 16.51 -7.90 15.93
CA GLU A 251 16.53 -6.98 14.81
C GLU A 251 15.40 -7.37 13.86
N TRP A 252 14.52 -6.41 13.60
CA TRP A 252 13.36 -6.56 12.75
C TRP A 252 13.59 -5.78 11.46
N ASP A 253 13.84 -6.51 10.37
CA ASP A 253 13.90 -5.94 9.02
C ASP A 253 12.49 -5.74 8.45
N PHE A 254 12.22 -4.53 7.98
CA PHE A 254 10.97 -4.23 7.31
C PHE A 254 10.99 -4.76 5.89
N THR A 255 9.88 -5.39 5.51
CA THR A 255 9.65 -5.92 4.16
C THR A 255 9.62 -4.84 3.08
N THR A 256 9.35 -3.60 3.47
CA THR A 256 9.48 -2.40 2.65
C THR A 256 9.92 -1.25 3.56
N PRO A 257 10.84 -0.38 3.11
CA PRO A 257 11.30 0.73 3.93
C PRO A 257 10.16 1.70 4.26
N LEU A 258 10.19 2.23 5.49
CA LEU A 258 9.21 3.18 6.00
C LEU A 258 9.69 4.60 5.72
N PHE A 259 8.96 5.33 4.87
CA PHE A 259 9.29 6.71 4.54
C PHE A 259 8.63 7.67 5.51
N GLY A 260 9.48 8.36 6.28
CA GLY A 260 9.11 9.47 7.14
C GLY A 260 9.54 10.79 6.51
N THR A 261 8.64 11.77 6.59
CA THR A 261 8.90 13.18 6.25
C THR A 261 9.20 13.95 7.51
N ASN A 262 10.18 14.85 7.47
CA ASN A 262 10.59 15.67 8.60
C ASN A 262 9.41 16.38 9.28
N GLY A 263 9.35 16.30 10.61
CA GLY A 263 8.31 16.92 11.43
C GLY A 263 7.00 16.15 11.51
N LEU A 264 6.83 15.05 10.76
CA LEU A 264 5.63 14.22 10.86
C LEU A 264 5.53 13.59 12.25
N GLN A 265 4.36 13.72 12.87
CA GLN A 265 4.02 13.00 14.10
C GLN A 265 3.44 11.64 13.78
N ILE A 266 4.01 10.61 14.40
CA ILE A 266 3.56 9.22 14.28
C ILE A 266 3.39 8.59 15.65
N TYR A 267 2.43 7.68 15.76
CA TYR A 267 2.31 6.76 16.90
C TYR A 267 2.72 5.37 16.46
N THR A 268 3.70 4.78 17.14
CA THR A 268 4.16 3.43 16.88
C THR A 268 3.67 2.51 17.99
N ARG A 269 3.21 1.31 17.63
CA ARG A 269 2.87 0.25 18.60
C ARG A 269 3.37 -1.09 18.08
N LEU A 270 3.94 -1.88 18.98
CA LEU A 270 4.22 -3.28 18.73
C LEU A 270 3.35 -4.13 19.66
N SER A 271 2.45 -4.90 19.06
CA SER A 271 1.51 -5.77 19.77
C SER A 271 1.90 -7.23 19.65
N ILE A 272 1.44 -8.04 20.60
CA ILE A 272 1.55 -9.49 20.59
C ILE A 272 0.17 -10.15 20.73
N ALA A 273 -0.12 -11.12 19.87
CA ALA A 273 -1.24 -12.04 20.00
C ALA A 273 -0.70 -13.42 20.40
N LYS A 274 -1.07 -13.90 21.58
CA LYS A 274 -0.51 -15.12 22.18
C LYS A 274 -1.27 -16.35 21.69
N GLY A 275 -0.57 -17.30 21.08
CA GLY A 275 -1.15 -18.59 20.66
C GLY A 275 -1.94 -18.62 19.34
N GLY A 276 -2.06 -17.49 18.65
CA GLY A 276 -2.70 -17.39 17.33
C GLY A 276 -2.83 -15.94 16.84
N GLU A 277 -3.01 -15.75 15.52
CA GLU A 277 -3.12 -14.42 14.90
C GLU A 277 -4.37 -13.65 15.33
N ASP A 278 -5.49 -14.37 15.49
CA ASP A 278 -6.81 -13.84 15.83
C ASP A 278 -7.03 -13.69 17.35
N GLU A 279 -6.04 -14.04 18.16
CA GLU A 279 -6.11 -13.93 19.62
C GLU A 279 -6.06 -12.47 20.09
N PRO A 280 -6.59 -12.16 21.29
CA PRO A 280 -6.54 -10.80 21.83
C PRO A 280 -5.13 -10.23 21.86
N LYS A 281 -4.98 -9.05 21.26
CA LYS A 281 -3.70 -8.34 21.16
C LYS A 281 -3.43 -7.55 22.43
N THR A 282 -2.19 -7.61 22.91
CA THR A 282 -1.68 -6.78 24.00
C THR A 282 -0.41 -6.06 23.55
N THR A 283 -0.11 -4.89 24.11
CA THR A 283 1.14 -4.19 23.78
C THR A 283 2.33 -4.95 24.35
N LEU A 284 3.31 -5.24 23.48
CA LEU A 284 4.49 -5.99 23.83
C LEU A 284 5.34 -5.23 24.87
N GLN A 285 5.85 -5.95 25.87
CA GLN A 285 6.79 -5.43 26.86
C GLN A 285 8.23 -5.57 26.37
N VAL A 286 8.96 -4.46 26.39
CA VAL A 286 10.34 -4.35 25.90
C VAL A 286 11.21 -3.56 26.86
N ARG A 287 12.52 -3.63 26.66
CA ARG A 287 13.46 -2.92 27.52
C ARG A 287 13.30 -1.41 27.37
N ARG A 288 13.27 -0.70 28.49
CA ARG A 288 13.23 0.75 28.52
C ARG A 288 14.58 1.39 28.18
N SER A 289 14.55 2.67 27.83
CA SER A 289 15.75 3.51 27.75
C SER A 289 16.26 3.88 29.15
N SER A 290 17.58 3.94 29.30
CA SER A 290 18.25 4.41 30.52
C SER A 290 18.12 5.92 30.77
N THR A 291 17.86 6.70 29.71
CA THR A 291 17.71 8.17 29.79
C THR A 291 16.25 8.59 29.87
N MET A 292 15.35 7.82 29.24
CA MET A 292 13.92 8.05 29.26
C MET A 292 13.21 6.77 29.70
N THR A 293 13.18 6.51 31.01
CA THR A 293 12.68 5.25 31.58
C THR A 293 11.19 4.98 31.34
N SER A 294 10.43 5.96 30.87
CA SER A 294 9.03 5.81 30.44
C SER A 294 8.88 5.48 28.96
N ARG A 295 9.98 5.29 28.23
CA ARG A 295 10.03 4.99 26.79
C ARG A 295 10.88 3.75 26.56
N HIS A 296 10.54 2.97 25.55
CA HIS A 296 11.32 1.81 25.14
C HIS A 296 12.66 2.24 24.51
N TRP A 297 13.69 1.43 24.70
CA TRP A 297 14.89 1.53 23.87
C TRP A 297 14.61 0.95 22.49
N VAL A 298 15.03 1.67 21.46
CA VAL A 298 15.00 1.21 20.08
C VAL A 298 16.13 1.88 19.31
N GLU A 299 16.85 1.08 18.53
CA GLU A 299 17.78 1.54 17.52
C GLU A 299 17.15 1.36 16.14
N SER A 300 16.99 2.45 15.39
CA SER A 300 16.44 2.43 14.04
C SER A 300 17.56 2.44 13.00
N GLN A 301 17.48 1.54 12.02
CA GLN A 301 18.36 1.53 10.86
C GLN A 301 17.70 2.31 9.73
N PHE A 302 18.34 3.35 9.22
CA PHE A 302 17.72 4.23 8.22
C PHE A 302 18.73 4.79 7.20
N ARG A 303 18.19 5.36 6.13
CA ARG A 303 18.90 6.22 5.19
C ARG A 303 18.17 7.55 5.07
N SER A 304 18.88 8.62 4.80
CA SER A 304 18.23 9.88 4.43
C SER A 304 17.72 9.77 2.99
N TRP A 305 16.66 10.52 2.67
CA TRP A 305 16.18 10.63 1.31
C TRP A 305 15.90 12.08 0.93
N ILE A 306 16.00 12.35 -0.37
CA ILE A 306 15.57 13.61 -0.95
C ILE A 306 14.76 13.31 -2.21
N ASN A 307 13.73 14.11 -2.46
CA ASN A 307 13.11 14.09 -3.78
C ASN A 307 14.04 14.78 -4.78
N LYS A 308 14.30 14.10 -5.91
CA LYS A 308 14.94 14.72 -7.06
C LYS A 308 13.94 14.86 -8.19
N ASP A 309 13.99 16.01 -8.86
CA ASP A 309 13.21 16.25 -10.06
C ASP A 309 13.64 15.28 -11.16
N VAL A 310 12.66 14.76 -11.87
CA VAL A 310 12.89 13.89 -13.03
C VAL A 310 12.58 14.69 -14.28
N ALA A 311 13.60 14.92 -15.11
CA ALA A 311 13.44 15.51 -16.43
C ALA A 311 13.18 14.42 -17.47
N LEU A 312 12.22 14.65 -18.38
CA LEU A 312 12.05 13.80 -19.55
C LEU A 312 13.18 14.07 -20.54
N VAL A 313 13.60 13.06 -21.31
CA VAL A 313 14.69 13.19 -22.30
C VAL A 313 14.39 14.29 -23.33
N GLU A 314 13.12 14.49 -23.68
CA GLU A 314 12.66 15.59 -24.54
C GLU A 314 12.96 16.99 -23.96
N MET A 315 13.19 17.09 -22.63
CA MET A 315 13.66 18.31 -21.96
C MET A 315 15.18 18.49 -22.04
N LEU A 316 15.93 17.42 -22.33
CA LEU A 316 17.38 17.44 -22.57
C LEU A 316 17.70 17.73 -24.04
N GLU A 317 16.81 17.35 -24.96
CA GLU A 317 16.92 17.71 -26.37
C GLU A 317 16.60 19.20 -26.59
N SER A 318 17.27 19.80 -27.58
CA SER A 318 17.00 21.20 -27.91
C SER A 318 15.70 21.29 -28.71
N LYS A 319 14.70 21.96 -28.16
CA LYS A 319 13.44 22.25 -28.84
C LYS A 319 13.69 23.29 -29.92
N TYR A 320 13.52 22.91 -31.18
CA TYR A 320 13.62 23.83 -32.30
C TYR A 320 12.44 24.82 -32.30
N VAL A 321 12.72 26.09 -32.57
CA VAL A 321 11.72 27.17 -32.59
C VAL A 321 11.95 28.07 -33.77
N SER A 322 10.93 28.31 -34.60
CA SER A 322 11.01 29.28 -35.71
C SER A 322 9.87 30.30 -35.72
N SER A 323 9.06 30.33 -34.65
CA SER A 323 7.92 31.24 -34.50
C SER A 323 7.64 31.54 -33.03
N ASN A 324 6.84 32.56 -32.78
CA ASN A 324 6.47 32.97 -31.42
C ASN A 324 5.76 31.84 -30.68
N GLN A 325 6.18 31.55 -29.45
CA GLN A 325 5.56 30.51 -28.63
C GLN A 325 5.83 30.72 -27.13
N PRO A 326 5.01 30.13 -26.25
CA PRO A 326 5.29 30.12 -24.83
C PRO A 326 6.47 29.22 -24.46
N ILE A 327 7.13 29.55 -23.34
CA ILE A 327 8.04 28.68 -22.59
C ILE A 327 7.31 28.26 -21.33
N ASP A 328 6.90 27.00 -21.30
CA ASP A 328 6.05 26.37 -20.27
C ASP A 328 6.71 25.16 -19.61
N LEU A 329 7.93 24.81 -20.03
CA LEU A 329 8.69 23.67 -19.53
C LEU A 329 10.00 24.13 -18.88
N ASN A 330 10.22 23.66 -17.64
CA ASN A 330 11.40 23.98 -16.86
C ASN A 330 12.63 23.16 -17.32
N GLY A 331 13.78 23.81 -17.49
CA GLY A 331 15.06 23.16 -17.82
C GLY A 331 15.28 22.87 -19.31
N VAL A 332 14.38 23.31 -20.19
CA VAL A 332 14.47 23.03 -21.62
C VAL A 332 15.45 23.96 -22.34
N ARG A 333 16.13 23.44 -23.35
CA ARG A 333 16.96 24.21 -24.29
C ARG A 333 16.15 24.53 -25.54
N TYR A 334 16.10 25.79 -25.95
CA TYR A 334 15.41 26.26 -27.15
C TYR A 334 16.42 26.66 -28.21
N ALA A 335 16.44 25.91 -29.31
CA ALA A 335 17.22 26.22 -30.51
C ALA A 335 16.38 27.13 -31.40
N VAL A 336 16.60 28.45 -31.32
CA VAL A 336 15.76 29.43 -32.00
C VAL A 336 16.34 29.77 -33.37
N ASP A 337 15.48 29.70 -34.37
CA ASP A 337 15.71 30.06 -35.75
C ASP A 337 15.01 31.38 -36.05
N THR A 338 15.83 32.42 -36.22
CA THR A 338 15.37 33.75 -36.64
C THR A 338 15.69 34.05 -38.11
N THR A 339 16.02 33.04 -38.93
CA THR A 339 16.41 33.23 -40.34
C THR A 339 15.35 33.95 -41.17
N SER A 340 14.07 33.73 -40.86
CA SER A 340 12.94 34.26 -41.63
C SER A 340 12.24 35.46 -40.96
N SER A 341 12.30 35.57 -39.64
CA SER A 341 11.64 36.64 -38.88
C SER A 341 12.14 36.71 -37.44
N THR A 342 11.77 37.79 -36.75
CA THR A 342 11.89 37.91 -35.30
C THR A 342 11.05 36.86 -34.59
N VAL A 343 11.60 36.23 -33.55
CA VAL A 343 10.89 35.26 -32.71
C VAL A 343 10.77 35.77 -31.28
N THR A 344 9.56 35.77 -30.72
CA THR A 344 9.28 36.10 -29.32
C THR A 344 8.90 34.85 -28.52
N LEU A 345 9.65 34.56 -27.45
CA LEU A 345 9.32 33.52 -26.50
C LEU A 345 8.76 34.14 -25.21
N THR A 346 7.58 33.71 -24.79
CA THR A 346 6.92 34.24 -23.59
C THR A 346 6.97 33.22 -22.46
N VAL A 347 7.62 33.55 -21.35
CA VAL A 347 7.84 32.65 -20.21
C VAL A 347 6.61 32.62 -19.31
N ASP A 348 6.08 31.42 -19.04
CA ASP A 348 5.15 31.20 -17.93
C ASP A 348 5.93 31.19 -16.61
N VAL A 349 5.95 32.35 -15.96
CA VAL A 349 6.66 32.59 -14.70
C VAL A 349 6.19 31.68 -13.55
N ASN A 350 5.03 31.04 -13.66
CA ASN A 350 4.55 30.13 -12.62
C ASN A 350 5.21 28.76 -12.71
N LEU A 351 5.52 28.31 -13.94
CA LEU A 351 5.97 26.95 -14.25
C LEU A 351 7.49 26.86 -14.44
N VAL A 352 8.10 27.91 -14.99
CA VAL A 352 9.51 27.87 -15.39
C VAL A 352 10.38 28.57 -14.35
N ARG A 353 11.50 27.93 -14.01
CA ARG A 353 12.53 28.45 -13.09
C ARG A 353 13.90 28.54 -13.76
N THR A 354 14.15 27.75 -14.79
CA THR A 354 15.37 27.79 -15.58
C THR A 354 15.08 27.38 -17.02
N PHE A 355 15.76 27.97 -17.99
CA PHE A 355 15.71 27.56 -19.39
C PHE A 355 16.92 28.11 -20.16
N PHE A 356 17.18 27.56 -21.34
CA PHE A 356 18.29 27.97 -22.20
C PHE A 356 17.77 28.37 -23.57
N VAL A 357 18.32 29.42 -24.15
CA VAL A 357 18.01 29.87 -25.51
C VAL A 357 19.30 30.04 -26.28
N PHE A 358 19.41 29.43 -27.45
CA PHE A 358 20.57 29.63 -28.31
C PHE A 358 20.17 29.77 -29.77
N ASP A 359 21.03 30.45 -30.50
CA ASP A 359 20.85 30.74 -31.91
C ASP A 359 21.16 29.49 -32.76
N ALA A 360 20.12 28.88 -33.34
CA ALA A 360 20.24 27.65 -34.10
C ALA A 360 21.02 27.84 -35.41
N TYR A 361 20.94 29.02 -36.03
CA TYR A 361 21.54 29.30 -37.36
C TYR A 361 22.54 30.44 -37.38
N LYS A 362 22.89 31.00 -36.21
CA LYS A 362 23.83 32.12 -36.09
C LYS A 362 23.31 33.37 -36.81
N GLN A 363 22.02 33.70 -36.63
CA GLN A 363 21.31 34.80 -37.29
C GLN A 363 20.59 35.77 -36.33
N PHE A 364 20.83 35.70 -35.02
CA PHE A 364 20.23 36.64 -34.06
C PHE A 364 20.55 38.12 -34.37
N ASP A 365 21.65 38.40 -35.08
CA ASP A 365 22.01 39.75 -35.50
C ASP A 365 21.32 40.22 -36.80
N SER A 366 20.67 39.30 -37.52
CA SER A 366 19.85 39.61 -38.70
C SER A 366 18.39 39.83 -38.30
N ASN A 367 17.85 38.96 -37.43
CA ASN A 367 16.57 39.14 -36.78
C ASN A 367 16.70 38.69 -35.33
N SER A 368 16.35 39.55 -34.38
CA SER A 368 16.51 39.26 -32.95
C SER A 368 15.54 38.18 -32.46
N CYS A 369 15.91 37.49 -31.39
CA CYS A 369 14.97 36.75 -30.56
C CYS A 369 14.63 37.57 -29.30
N PHE A 370 13.35 37.69 -28.95
CA PHE A 370 12.91 38.36 -27.73
C PHE A 370 12.43 37.34 -26.71
N ILE A 371 12.85 37.50 -25.45
CA ILE A 371 12.35 36.73 -24.31
C ILE A 371 11.52 37.66 -23.45
N VAL A 372 10.26 37.31 -23.23
CA VAL A 372 9.33 38.07 -22.39
C VAL A 372 9.11 37.31 -21.08
N ILE A 373 9.49 37.92 -19.97
CA ILE A 373 9.35 37.35 -18.63
C ILE A 373 8.53 38.32 -17.77
N GLY A 374 7.25 38.02 -17.57
CA GLY A 374 6.34 38.95 -16.90
C GLY A 374 6.21 40.27 -17.68
N LEU A 375 6.70 41.36 -17.11
CA LEU A 375 6.72 42.69 -17.76
C LEU A 375 8.06 43.01 -18.43
N ASP A 376 9.10 42.21 -18.18
CA ASP A 376 10.44 42.44 -18.70
C ASP A 376 10.60 41.79 -20.07
N THR A 377 11.36 42.44 -20.95
CA THR A 377 11.69 41.94 -22.28
C THR A 377 13.20 41.99 -22.50
N TYR A 378 13.77 40.87 -22.90
CA TYR A 378 15.20 40.70 -23.15
C TYR A 378 15.41 40.43 -24.64
N GLU A 379 16.31 41.18 -25.28
CA GLU A 379 16.68 40.97 -26.67
C GLU A 379 17.94 40.13 -26.77
N LEU A 380 17.89 39.07 -27.58
CA LEU A 380 19.01 38.20 -27.90
C LEU A 380 19.42 38.52 -29.35
N ASP A 381 20.44 39.35 -29.51
CA ASP A 381 20.91 39.88 -30.80
C ASP A 381 22.31 39.39 -31.20
N LYS A 382 23.00 38.65 -30.31
CA LYS A 382 24.38 38.20 -30.57
C LYS A 382 24.44 36.79 -31.15
N LYS A 383 25.26 36.66 -32.20
CA LYS A 383 25.64 35.40 -32.85
C LYS A 383 26.41 34.46 -31.92
N GLU A 384 26.18 33.15 -32.11
CA GLU A 384 26.91 32.05 -31.46
C GLU A 384 26.89 32.08 -29.92
N LYS A 385 25.82 32.63 -29.36
CA LYS A 385 25.59 32.68 -27.91
C LYS A 385 24.48 31.73 -27.49
N GLU A 386 24.65 31.21 -26.29
CA GLU A 386 23.62 30.55 -25.52
C GLU A 386 23.35 31.39 -24.28
N TYR A 387 22.08 31.62 -23.99
CA TYR A 387 21.61 32.41 -22.88
C TYR A 387 20.90 31.46 -21.91
N GLU A 388 21.39 31.40 -20.69
CA GLU A 388 20.70 30.74 -19.58
C GLU A 388 19.89 31.80 -18.84
N PHE A 389 18.62 31.50 -18.57
CA PHE A 389 17.76 32.31 -17.72
C PHE A 389 17.38 31.48 -16.50
N SER A 390 17.53 32.02 -15.30
CA SER A 390 17.22 31.32 -14.06
C SER A 390 16.60 32.24 -13.00
N PHE A 391 15.65 31.72 -12.24
CA PHE A 391 14.97 32.42 -11.14
C PHE A 391 15.56 31.98 -9.81
N ASP A 392 16.12 32.90 -9.03
CA ASP A 392 16.77 32.61 -7.74
C ASP A 392 15.78 32.52 -6.55
N GLY A 393 14.49 32.66 -6.83
CA GLY A 393 13.43 32.77 -5.81
C GLY A 393 12.94 34.21 -5.59
N THR A 394 13.70 35.21 -6.03
CA THR A 394 13.36 36.63 -5.90
C THR A 394 13.35 37.38 -7.22
N GLN A 395 14.29 37.08 -8.12
CA GLN A 395 14.43 37.77 -9.40
C GLN A 395 14.92 36.80 -10.49
N TRP A 396 14.67 37.19 -11.75
CA TRP A 396 15.24 36.51 -12.91
C TRP A 396 16.64 37.03 -13.18
N ASN A 397 17.58 36.10 -13.27
CA ASN A 397 18.94 36.33 -13.69
C ASN A 397 19.13 35.72 -15.08
N TRP A 398 20.05 36.29 -15.85
CA TRP A 398 20.46 35.67 -17.11
C TRP A 398 21.97 35.70 -17.26
N PHE A 399 22.49 34.69 -17.94
CA PHE A 399 23.91 34.51 -18.18
C PHE A 399 24.14 34.15 -19.65
N GLU A 400 25.00 34.92 -20.32
CA GLU A 400 25.41 34.65 -21.69
C GLU A 400 26.68 33.78 -21.69
N THR A 401 26.59 32.63 -22.34
CA THR A 401 27.73 31.75 -22.63
C THR A 401 28.03 31.75 -24.13
N GLY A 402 29.32 31.64 -24.46
CA GLY A 402 29.79 31.53 -25.84
C GLY A 402 30.56 30.23 -26.04
N LYS A 403 30.05 29.36 -26.90
CA LYS A 403 30.65 28.06 -27.20
C LYS A 403 31.87 28.24 -28.11
N LYS A 404 33.05 28.49 -27.56
CA LYS A 404 34.29 28.24 -28.29
C LYS A 404 34.63 26.75 -28.20
N VAL A 405 34.29 26.01 -29.24
CA VAL A 405 35.20 24.94 -29.69
C VAL A 405 35.66 25.34 -31.07
N LYS A 406 36.77 26.09 -31.13
CA LYS A 406 37.57 26.11 -32.34
C LYS A 406 38.35 24.79 -32.35
N THR A 407 38.08 24.01 -33.39
CA THR A 407 38.83 22.88 -33.97
C THR A 407 40.19 22.58 -33.35
#